data_AF-A0AAF0DHN7-F1
#
_entry.id   AF-A0AAF0DHN7-F1
#
_cell.length_a   1.000
_cell.length_b   1.000
_cell.length_c   1.000
_cell.angle_alpha   90.00
_cell.angle_beta   90.00
_cell.angle_gamma   90.00
#
_symmetry.space_group_name_H-M   'P 1'
#
loop_
_entity.id
_entity.type
_entity.pdbx_description
1 polymer ?
#
loop_
_entity_poly.entity_id
_entity_poly.type
_entity_poly.pdbx_seq_one_letter_code
_entity_poly.pdbx_strand_id
1 'polypeptide(L)'
;MHHFVSLLEKRQGRFNIRVRQAWGTLFVLDLKQACDYLKSAEEKQQSAQYDLRDFIDNYVLKLNDWQRCVKECNPVQDALSLLSQWNNMPSRASYDFVSQPDGMPDRPMNIEDPNDQSEILLAAQLSRIFCRKLEVDGYRALQCALNKNKWDDMPYESFLKFLSQLGNILVSLRWRVSWWELLGDGGSKPDINKERYEERVWTLCKVLYFYYTSVKLKLPSWMKHDGLDGVWSMYADADQVWDDFPLMGTAEGFEVWMARGKELIREAGVRSHVPNI
;
A
#
# COMPACT_ATOMS: atom_id res chain seq x y z
N MET A 1 0.21 -21.39 7.93
CA MET A 1 0.75 -20.40 8.89
C MET A 1 1.98 -20.92 9.64
N HIS A 2 1.89 -22.05 10.34
CA HIS A 2 2.99 -22.61 11.14
C HIS A 2 4.37 -22.73 10.43
N HIS A 3 4.39 -23.21 9.18
CA HIS A 3 5.63 -23.27 8.40
C HIS A 3 6.28 -21.88 8.18
N PHE A 4 5.46 -20.85 7.98
CA PHE A 4 5.91 -19.48 7.77
C PHE A 4 6.53 -18.89 9.05
N VAL A 5 5.91 -19.13 10.21
CA VAL A 5 6.45 -18.73 11.51
C VAL A 5 7.76 -19.46 11.80
N SER A 6 7.84 -20.77 11.55
CA SER A 6 9.07 -21.54 11.73
C SER A 6 10.22 -21.05 10.84
N LEU A 7 9.93 -20.60 9.61
CA LEU A 7 10.94 -19.97 8.77
C LEU A 7 11.44 -18.67 9.40
N LEU A 8 10.53 -17.82 9.86
CA LEU A 8 10.85 -16.54 10.49
C LEU A 8 11.66 -16.72 11.79
N GLU A 9 11.36 -17.74 12.60
CA GLU A 9 12.14 -18.11 13.79
C GLU A 9 13.61 -18.38 13.48
N LYS A 10 13.90 -19.02 12.34
CA LYS A 10 15.27 -19.33 11.91
C LYS A 10 16.02 -18.10 11.39
N ARG A 11 15.32 -17.00 11.12
CA ARG A 11 15.87 -15.77 10.52
C ARG A 11 15.93 -14.61 11.48
N GLN A 12 15.04 -14.54 12.47
CA GLN A 12 15.07 -13.49 13.47
C GLN A 12 16.44 -13.39 14.13
N GLY A 13 16.94 -12.16 14.27
CA GLY A 13 18.27 -11.86 14.83
C GLY A 13 19.44 -12.00 13.84
N ARG A 14 19.25 -12.53 12.63
CA ARG A 14 20.31 -12.61 11.61
C ARG A 14 20.40 -11.34 10.76
N PHE A 15 19.25 -10.78 10.40
CA PHE A 15 19.11 -9.57 9.59
C PHE A 15 17.70 -9.00 9.75
N ASN A 16 17.51 -7.77 9.26
CA ASN A 16 16.21 -7.22 8.94
C ASN A 16 16.06 -7.10 7.41
N ILE A 17 14.86 -6.79 6.93
CA ILE A 17 14.62 -6.68 5.48
C ILE A 17 14.11 -5.29 5.16
N ARG A 18 14.80 -4.57 4.27
CA ARG A 18 14.35 -3.29 3.75
C ARG A 18 13.46 -3.52 2.55
N VAL A 19 12.28 -2.92 2.56
CA VAL A 19 11.33 -2.95 1.45
C VAL A 19 11.45 -1.65 0.67
N ARG A 20 11.66 -1.75 -0.64
CA ARG A 20 11.90 -0.61 -1.53
C ARG A 20 10.99 -0.62 -2.72
N GLN A 21 10.80 0.57 -3.27
CA GLN A 21 10.24 0.79 -4.60
C GLN A 21 11.18 1.71 -5.37
N ALA A 22 10.85 1.97 -6.64
CA ALA A 22 11.71 2.72 -7.55
C ALA A 22 12.14 4.10 -6.99
N TRP A 23 11.30 4.76 -6.19
CA TRP A 23 11.59 6.07 -5.59
C TRP A 23 12.29 6.03 -4.23
N GLY A 24 12.43 4.87 -3.58
CA GLY A 24 13.10 4.81 -2.28
C GLY A 24 12.63 3.70 -1.35
N THR A 25 13.05 3.84 -0.09
CA THR A 25 12.67 2.93 1.00
C THR A 25 11.24 3.21 1.45
N LEU A 26 10.43 2.16 1.56
CA LEU A 26 9.09 2.25 2.14
C LEU A 26 9.13 2.06 3.66
N PHE A 27 9.81 1.00 4.10
CA PHE A 27 9.98 0.62 5.51
C PHE A 27 11.01 -0.51 5.63
N VAL A 28 11.46 -0.76 6.86
CA VAL A 28 12.27 -1.93 7.21
C VAL A 28 11.46 -2.88 8.09
N LEU A 29 11.35 -4.14 7.68
CA LEU A 29 10.76 -5.23 8.45
C LEU A 29 11.72 -5.64 9.57
N ASP A 30 11.30 -5.47 10.81
CA ASP A 30 12.00 -6.04 11.97
C ASP A 30 11.58 -7.50 12.14
N LEU A 31 12.45 -8.44 11.74
CA LEU A 31 12.13 -9.86 11.73
C LEU A 31 11.91 -10.43 13.14
N LYS A 32 12.57 -9.86 14.16
CA LYS A 32 12.38 -10.29 15.54
C LYS A 32 11.00 -9.89 16.02
N GLN A 33 10.65 -8.61 15.86
CA GLN A 33 9.33 -8.11 16.25
C GLN A 33 8.19 -8.76 15.46
N ALA A 34 8.40 -9.00 14.16
CA ALA A 34 7.46 -9.74 13.33
C ALA A 34 7.29 -11.20 13.81
N CYS A 35 8.38 -11.87 14.21
CA CYS A 35 8.33 -13.21 14.77
C CYS A 35 7.49 -13.25 16.05
N ASP A 36 7.81 -12.38 17.00
CA ASP A 36 7.11 -12.29 18.29
C ASP A 36 5.61 -11.99 18.08
N TYR A 37 5.30 -11.06 17.18
CA TYR A 37 3.93 -10.70 16.83
C TYR A 37 3.14 -11.89 16.23
N LEU A 38 3.72 -12.63 15.28
CA LEU A 38 3.05 -13.75 14.64
C LEU A 38 2.93 -14.97 15.55
N LYS A 39 3.91 -15.21 16.44
CA LYS A 39 3.80 -16.24 17.49
C LYS A 39 2.66 -15.99 18.45
N SER A 40 2.57 -14.74 18.96
CA SER A 40 1.45 -14.33 19.82
C SER A 40 0.10 -14.47 19.11
N ALA A 41 0.07 -14.38 17.78
CA ALA A 41 -1.13 -14.65 16.99
C ALA A 41 -1.46 -16.15 16.93
N GLU A 42 -0.48 -17.02 16.68
CA GLU A 42 -0.67 -18.47 16.68
C GLU A 42 -1.09 -19.03 18.04
N GLU A 43 -0.53 -18.52 19.14
CA GLU A 43 -0.90 -18.96 20.50
C GLU A 43 -2.36 -18.65 20.84
N LYS A 44 -2.90 -17.55 20.32
CA LYS A 44 -4.31 -17.16 20.47
C LYS A 44 -5.25 -17.96 19.56
N GLN A 45 -4.73 -18.83 18.69
CA GLN A 45 -5.50 -19.55 17.67
C GLN A 45 -5.92 -20.97 18.04
N GLN A 46 -5.71 -21.46 19.28
CA GLN A 46 -5.86 -22.82 19.87
C GLN A 46 -6.67 -23.95 19.18
N SER A 47 -7.46 -23.74 18.12
CA SER A 47 -8.27 -24.74 17.42
C SER A 47 -8.45 -24.55 15.90
N ALA A 48 -8.01 -23.47 15.25
CA ALA A 48 -8.26 -23.24 13.82
C ALA A 48 -6.97 -23.13 12.99
N GLN A 49 -6.74 -24.10 12.08
CA GLN A 49 -5.70 -23.98 11.05
C GLN A 49 -6.19 -23.07 9.93
N TYR A 50 -5.67 -21.83 9.89
CA TYR A 50 -5.84 -20.96 8.74
C TYR A 50 -4.69 -21.16 7.76
N ASP A 51 -5.02 -21.14 6.46
CA ASP A 51 -4.01 -20.88 5.46
C ASP A 51 -3.51 -19.43 5.59
N LEU A 52 -2.40 -19.11 4.92
CA LEU A 52 -1.79 -17.77 5.03
C LEU A 52 -2.70 -16.67 4.46
N ARG A 53 -3.53 -16.99 3.47
CA ARG A 53 -4.43 -16.03 2.82
C ARG A 53 -5.56 -15.65 3.77
N ASP A 54 -6.24 -16.64 4.34
CA ASP A 54 -7.31 -16.45 5.31
C ASP A 54 -6.82 -15.70 6.55
N PHE A 55 -5.58 -16.00 6.98
CA PHE A 55 -4.93 -15.25 8.06
C PHE A 55 -4.80 -13.77 7.72
N ILE A 56 -4.27 -13.43 6.54
CA ILE A 56 -4.06 -12.04 6.10
C ILE A 56 -5.41 -11.32 5.90
N ASP A 57 -6.38 -11.98 5.27
CA ASP A 57 -7.61 -11.32 4.87
C ASP A 57 -8.57 -11.10 6.05
N ASN A 58 -8.55 -11.99 7.05
CA ASN A 58 -9.54 -12.00 8.13
C ASN A 58 -8.94 -11.93 9.54
N TYR A 59 -7.96 -12.78 9.85
CA TYR A 59 -7.52 -12.95 11.24
C TYR A 59 -6.59 -11.83 11.70
N VAL A 60 -5.60 -11.46 10.88
CA VAL A 60 -4.60 -10.46 11.23
C VAL A 60 -5.26 -9.14 11.61
N LEU A 61 -6.44 -8.84 11.07
CA LEU A 61 -7.19 -7.61 11.34
C LEU A 61 -7.58 -7.44 12.82
N LYS A 62 -7.67 -8.54 13.57
CA LYS A 62 -8.06 -8.54 15.00
C LYS A 62 -6.88 -8.32 15.95
N LEU A 63 -5.65 -8.45 15.45
CA LEU A 63 -4.43 -8.28 16.24
C LEU A 63 -4.11 -6.78 16.41
N ASN A 64 -3.30 -6.39 17.39
CA ASN A 64 -2.88 -5.00 17.60
C ASN A 64 -1.36 -4.93 17.73
N ASP A 65 -0.81 -3.72 17.83
CA ASP A 65 0.62 -3.50 18.10
C ASP A 65 1.56 -4.05 17.01
N TRP A 66 1.10 -4.04 15.76
CA TRP A 66 1.89 -4.46 14.60
C TRP A 66 2.95 -3.42 14.22
N GLN A 67 2.79 -2.16 14.64
CA GLN A 67 3.63 -1.03 14.26
C GLN A 67 5.10 -1.21 14.68
N ARG A 68 5.37 -2.00 15.72
CA ARG A 68 6.73 -2.38 16.15
C ARG A 68 7.46 -3.29 15.15
N CYS A 69 6.73 -3.92 14.24
CA CYS A 69 7.30 -4.84 13.24
C CYS A 69 7.90 -4.10 12.04
N VAL A 70 7.71 -2.78 11.95
CA VAL A 70 8.19 -1.93 10.87
C VAL A 70 9.03 -0.78 11.44
N LYS A 71 10.07 -0.40 10.71
CA LYS A 71 11.02 0.68 11.04
C LYS A 71 11.21 1.61 9.86
N GLU A 72 11.90 2.73 10.09
CA GLU A 72 12.15 3.78 9.09
C GLU A 72 10.84 4.42 8.56
N CYS A 73 9.75 4.31 9.32
CA CYS A 73 8.43 4.89 9.04
C CYS A 73 7.65 5.09 10.36
N ASN A 74 6.62 5.94 10.37
CA ASN A 74 5.74 6.11 11.52
C ASN A 74 4.26 5.86 11.18
N PRO A 75 3.81 4.59 11.18
CA PRO A 75 2.42 4.24 10.82
C PRO A 75 1.37 4.77 11.79
N VAL A 76 1.76 5.18 13.01
CA VAL A 76 0.82 5.75 14.00
C VAL A 76 0.45 7.19 13.64
N GLN A 77 1.43 7.97 13.19
CA GLN A 77 1.24 9.40 12.91
C GLN A 77 0.88 9.68 11.45
N ASP A 78 1.42 8.87 10.52
CA ASP A 78 1.38 9.16 9.09
C ASP A 78 0.51 8.19 8.28
N ALA A 79 -0.42 7.49 8.93
CA ALA A 79 -1.20 6.41 8.33
C ALA A 79 -1.79 6.78 6.96
N LEU A 80 -2.38 7.98 6.80
CA LEU A 80 -2.96 8.44 5.54
C LEU A 80 -1.92 8.66 4.43
N SER A 81 -0.78 9.26 4.76
CA SER A 81 0.32 9.42 3.80
C SER A 81 0.90 8.08 3.39
N LEU A 82 1.03 7.14 4.33
CA LEU A 82 1.60 5.83 4.07
C LEU A 82 0.64 4.94 3.26
N LEU A 83 -0.69 5.14 3.35
CA LEU A 83 -1.65 4.41 2.53
C LEU A 83 -1.39 4.56 1.04
N SER A 84 -1.04 5.76 0.56
CA SER A 84 -0.74 5.97 -0.85
C SER A 84 0.62 5.39 -1.23
N GLN A 85 1.59 5.39 -0.32
CA GLN A 85 2.95 4.91 -0.57
C GLN A 85 3.06 3.38 -0.54
N TRP A 86 2.61 2.73 0.54
CA TRP A 86 2.81 1.28 0.74
C TRP A 86 1.92 0.43 -0.16
N ASN A 87 0.77 0.97 -0.56
CA ASN A 87 -0.13 0.28 -1.46
C ASN A 87 0.16 0.60 -2.92
N ASN A 88 1.24 1.34 -3.21
CA ASN A 88 1.61 1.69 -4.57
C ASN A 88 2.27 0.52 -5.31
N MET A 89 1.50 -0.51 -5.69
CA MET A 89 2.02 -1.74 -6.34
C MET A 89 3.03 -2.53 -5.49
N PRO A 90 2.61 -3.07 -4.34
CA PRO A 90 3.50 -3.85 -3.47
C PRO A 90 4.07 -5.11 -4.15
N SER A 91 3.45 -5.62 -5.22
CA SER A 91 3.97 -6.74 -6.02
C SER A 91 5.25 -6.42 -6.80
N ARG A 92 5.61 -5.14 -6.92
CA ARG A 92 6.82 -4.66 -7.61
C ARG A 92 7.88 -4.15 -6.63
N ALA A 93 7.76 -4.51 -5.35
CA ALA A 93 8.76 -4.15 -4.35
C ALA A 93 10.06 -4.95 -4.56
N SER A 94 11.19 -4.29 -4.28
CA SER A 94 12.48 -4.94 -4.14
C SER A 94 12.88 -5.01 -2.67
N TYR A 95 13.80 -5.92 -2.36
CA TYR A 95 14.18 -6.24 -0.99
C TYR A 95 15.69 -6.18 -0.82
N ASP A 96 16.16 -5.54 0.26
CA ASP A 96 17.55 -5.60 0.68
C ASP A 96 17.67 -6.29 2.04
N PHE A 97 18.77 -7.01 2.24
CA PHE A 97 19.21 -7.36 3.59
C PHE A 97 19.64 -6.09 4.33
N VAL A 98 19.28 -6.01 5.60
CA VAL A 98 19.73 -4.97 6.53
C VAL A 98 20.50 -5.64 7.65
N SER A 99 21.76 -5.25 7.79
CA SER A 99 22.70 -5.79 8.76
C SER A 99 22.20 -5.59 10.18
N GLN A 100 22.40 -6.61 11.00
CA GLN A 100 22.42 -6.48 12.45
C GLN A 100 23.88 -6.55 12.92
N PRO A 101 24.22 -6.14 14.17
CA PRO A 101 25.62 -6.07 14.64
C PRO A 101 26.46 -7.34 14.40
N ASP A 102 25.82 -8.52 14.39
CA ASP A 102 26.45 -9.83 14.11
C ASP A 102 25.91 -10.49 12.81
N GLY A 103 25.32 -9.68 11.92
CA GLY A 103 24.51 -10.11 10.80
C GLY A 103 25.19 -10.07 9.43
N MET A 104 24.41 -10.41 8.41
CA MET A 104 24.82 -10.30 7.00
C MET A 104 25.00 -8.82 6.60
N PRO A 105 25.94 -8.49 5.71
CA PRO A 105 26.12 -7.12 5.21
C PRO A 105 24.89 -6.66 4.40
N ASP A 106 24.67 -5.33 4.40
CA ASP A 106 23.62 -4.70 3.60
C ASP A 106 23.87 -4.99 2.11
N ARG A 107 22.90 -5.62 1.46
CA ARG A 107 22.94 -5.87 0.01
C ARG A 107 21.53 -6.10 -0.54
N PRO A 108 21.29 -5.79 -1.83
CA PRO A 108 20.06 -6.19 -2.49
C PRO A 108 19.94 -7.71 -2.57
N MET A 109 18.71 -8.19 -2.47
CA MET A 109 18.36 -9.58 -2.75
C MET A 109 18.29 -9.82 -4.26
N ASN A 110 18.80 -10.95 -4.71
CA ASN A 110 18.80 -11.35 -6.11
C ASN A 110 17.80 -12.50 -6.34
N ILE A 111 16.78 -12.28 -7.16
CA ILE A 111 15.80 -13.32 -7.49
C ILE A 111 16.42 -14.53 -8.19
N GLU A 112 17.55 -14.36 -8.88
CA GLU A 112 18.27 -15.45 -9.55
C GLU A 112 19.11 -16.29 -8.57
N ASP A 113 19.31 -15.85 -7.32
CA ASP A 113 19.97 -16.63 -6.27
C ASP A 113 18.92 -17.44 -5.49
N PRO A 114 18.97 -18.79 -5.54
CA PRO A 114 18.03 -19.64 -4.80
C PRO A 114 18.00 -19.40 -3.29
N ASN A 115 19.09 -18.92 -2.69
CA ASN A 115 19.11 -18.59 -1.26
C ASN A 115 18.24 -17.35 -0.98
N ASP A 116 18.37 -16.33 -1.82
CA ASP A 116 17.62 -15.09 -1.71
C ASP A 116 16.15 -15.27 -2.08
N GLN A 117 15.81 -16.17 -3.00
CA GLN A 117 14.41 -16.49 -3.35
C GLN A 117 13.56 -16.81 -2.11
N SER A 118 14.10 -17.60 -1.18
CA SER A 118 13.39 -17.95 0.04
C SER A 118 13.16 -16.74 0.95
N GLU A 119 14.11 -15.81 1.00
CA GLU A 119 14.03 -14.59 1.81
C GLU A 119 13.15 -13.52 1.14
N ILE A 120 13.14 -13.44 -0.19
CA ILE A 120 12.23 -12.61 -0.98
C ILE A 120 10.78 -13.06 -0.74
N LEU A 121 10.51 -14.37 -0.77
CA LEU A 121 9.18 -14.90 -0.46
C LEU A 121 8.76 -14.57 0.97
N LEU A 122 9.67 -14.71 1.94
CA LEU A 122 9.43 -14.32 3.33
C LEU A 122 9.08 -12.82 3.43
N ALA A 123 9.89 -11.97 2.78
CA ALA A 123 9.70 -10.52 2.76
C ALA A 123 8.37 -10.11 2.12
N ALA A 124 8.01 -10.73 1.01
CA ALA A 124 6.76 -10.46 0.29
C ALA A 124 5.53 -10.81 1.14
N GLN A 125 5.55 -11.95 1.84
CA GLN A 125 4.44 -12.33 2.72
C GLN A 125 4.34 -11.41 3.96
N LEU A 126 5.47 -11.05 4.58
CA LEU A 126 5.47 -10.08 5.68
C LEU A 126 4.98 -8.70 5.24
N SER A 127 5.44 -8.24 4.07
CA SER A 127 4.98 -6.98 3.47
C SER A 127 3.47 -7.01 3.24
N ARG A 128 2.93 -8.12 2.70
CA ARG A 128 1.48 -8.29 2.51
C ARG A 128 0.71 -8.22 3.84
N ILE A 129 1.22 -8.87 4.90
CA ILE A 129 0.63 -8.81 6.24
C ILE A 129 0.57 -7.38 6.76
N PHE A 130 1.68 -6.64 6.72
CA PHE A 130 1.76 -5.31 7.33
C PHE A 130 1.16 -4.20 6.46
N CYS A 131 1.21 -4.31 5.12
CA CYS A 131 0.42 -3.45 4.23
C CYS A 131 -1.07 -3.64 4.50
N ARG A 132 -1.55 -4.88 4.69
CA ARG A 132 -2.95 -5.13 5.03
C ARG A 132 -3.34 -4.54 6.39
N LYS A 133 -2.41 -4.53 7.34
CA LYS A 133 -2.61 -3.86 8.63
C LYS A 133 -2.72 -2.35 8.50
N LEU A 134 -1.79 -1.75 7.76
CA LEU A 134 -1.85 -0.32 7.44
C LEU A 134 -3.13 0.04 6.70
N GLU A 135 -3.58 -0.76 5.74
CA GLU A 135 -4.86 -0.53 5.05
C GLU A 135 -6.01 -0.43 6.04
N VAL A 136 -6.16 -1.38 6.96
CA VAL A 136 -7.27 -1.37 7.91
C VAL A 136 -7.20 -0.20 8.88
N ASP A 137 -6.03 0.05 9.48
CA ASP A 137 -5.88 1.14 10.44
C ASP A 137 -5.98 2.50 9.75
N GLY A 138 -5.40 2.65 8.56
CA GLY A 138 -5.44 3.85 7.75
C GLY A 138 -6.84 4.18 7.24
N TYR A 139 -7.58 3.21 6.69
CA TYR A 139 -8.96 3.46 6.26
C TYR A 139 -9.91 3.70 7.43
N ARG A 140 -9.66 3.10 8.60
CA ARG A 140 -10.40 3.43 9.83
C ARG A 140 -10.10 4.88 10.28
N ALA A 141 -8.84 5.30 10.22
CA ALA A 141 -8.46 6.68 10.51
C ALA A 141 -9.09 7.66 9.51
N LEU A 142 -9.09 7.32 8.22
CA LEU A 142 -9.72 8.11 7.16
C LEU A 142 -11.23 8.24 7.39
N GLN A 143 -11.92 7.14 7.68
CA GLN A 143 -13.35 7.15 7.98
C GLN A 143 -13.66 8.02 9.20
N CYS A 144 -12.85 7.92 10.27
CA CYS A 144 -12.96 8.79 11.43
C CYS A 144 -12.78 10.27 11.06
N ALA A 145 -11.76 10.60 10.27
CA ALA A 145 -11.51 11.98 9.83
C ALA A 145 -12.69 12.51 8.98
N LEU A 146 -13.17 11.71 8.03
CA LEU A 146 -14.30 12.08 7.17
C LEU A 146 -15.59 12.37 7.94
N ASN A 147 -15.86 11.60 9.00
CA ASN A 147 -17.10 11.70 9.77
C ASN A 147 -17.04 12.68 10.94
N LYS A 148 -15.86 12.89 11.55
CA LYS A 148 -15.73 13.67 12.79
C LYS A 148 -15.26 15.10 12.56
N ASN A 149 -14.63 15.38 11.43
CA ASN A 149 -14.10 16.72 11.19
C ASN A 149 -15.23 17.70 10.89
N LYS A 150 -15.29 18.77 11.67
CA LYS A 150 -16.00 19.98 11.29
C LYS A 150 -15.10 20.75 10.34
N TRP A 151 -15.27 20.51 9.04
CA TRP A 151 -14.43 21.10 7.99
C TRP A 151 -14.36 22.63 8.07
N ASP A 152 -15.44 23.27 8.52
CA ASP A 152 -15.53 24.72 8.67
C ASP A 152 -14.65 25.28 9.82
N ASP A 153 -14.33 24.45 10.82
CA ASP A 153 -13.53 24.84 12.00
C ASP A 153 -12.06 24.39 11.89
N MET A 154 -11.70 23.69 10.83
CA MET A 154 -10.35 23.12 10.67
C MET A 154 -9.34 24.20 10.25
N PRO A 155 -8.13 24.23 10.85
CA PRO A 155 -7.05 25.07 10.35
C PRO A 155 -6.77 24.78 8.87
N TYR A 156 -6.61 25.84 8.07
CA TYR A 156 -6.49 25.74 6.62
C TYR A 156 -5.37 24.79 6.15
N GLU A 157 -4.17 24.88 6.76
CA GLU A 157 -3.04 24.00 6.45
C GLU A 157 -3.36 22.51 6.71
N SER A 158 -4.08 22.22 7.80
CA SER A 158 -4.52 20.85 8.10
C SER A 158 -5.57 20.37 7.11
N PHE A 159 -6.43 21.26 6.63
CA PHE A 159 -7.41 20.97 5.59
C PHE A 159 -6.70 20.61 4.28
N LEU A 160 -5.80 21.48 3.80
CA LEU A 160 -5.04 21.25 2.57
C LEU A 160 -4.22 19.95 2.66
N LYS A 161 -3.54 19.72 3.79
CA LYS A 161 -2.79 18.48 4.02
C LYS A 161 -3.71 17.26 3.93
N PHE A 162 -4.88 17.29 4.56
CA PHE A 162 -5.84 16.19 4.49
C PHE A 162 -6.30 15.93 3.05
N LEU A 163 -6.71 16.98 2.32
CA LEU A 163 -7.14 16.85 0.93
C LEU A 163 -6.01 16.32 0.04
N SER A 164 -4.79 16.82 0.20
CA SER A 164 -3.63 16.32 -0.53
C SER A 164 -3.38 14.84 -0.23
N GLN A 165 -3.44 14.41 1.03
CA GLN A 165 -3.33 12.99 1.40
C GLN A 165 -4.44 12.14 0.77
N LEU A 166 -5.69 12.61 0.80
CA LEU A 166 -6.82 11.91 0.18
C LEU A 166 -6.68 11.83 -1.35
N GLY A 167 -6.22 12.91 -1.99
CA GLY A 167 -5.89 12.93 -3.41
C GLY A 167 -4.81 11.90 -3.76
N ASN A 168 -3.72 11.87 -2.99
CA ASN A 168 -2.65 10.88 -3.16
C ASN A 168 -3.14 9.43 -2.99
N ILE A 169 -4.06 9.17 -2.06
CA ILE A 169 -4.70 7.85 -1.92
C ILE A 169 -5.53 7.51 -3.15
N LEU A 170 -6.28 8.48 -3.69
CA LEU A 170 -7.12 8.26 -4.87
C LEU A 170 -6.30 7.93 -6.11
N VAL A 171 -5.24 8.69 -6.39
CA VAL A 171 -4.40 8.43 -7.56
C VAL A 171 -3.71 7.06 -7.44
N SER A 172 -3.30 6.64 -6.24
CA SER A 172 -2.72 5.30 -6.05
C SER A 172 -3.73 4.18 -6.28
N LEU A 173 -4.98 4.37 -5.84
CA LEU A 173 -6.09 3.42 -6.10
C LEU A 173 -6.43 3.36 -7.59
N ARG A 174 -6.56 4.51 -8.26
CA ARG A 174 -6.84 4.59 -9.69
C ARG A 174 -5.76 3.88 -10.50
N TRP A 175 -4.50 4.10 -10.16
CA TRP A 175 -3.40 3.46 -10.85
C TRP A 175 -3.43 1.94 -10.73
N ARG A 176 -3.68 1.41 -9.53
CA ARG A 176 -3.83 -0.05 -9.32
C ARG A 176 -4.92 -0.64 -10.19
N VAL A 177 -6.11 -0.02 -10.19
CA VAL A 177 -7.25 -0.48 -10.99
C VAL A 177 -6.91 -0.40 -12.48
N SER A 178 -6.39 0.73 -12.94
CA SER A 178 -6.04 0.96 -14.35
C SER A 178 -4.99 -0.05 -14.84
N TRP A 179 -4.01 -0.35 -13.99
CA TRP A 179 -3.00 -1.35 -14.28
C TRP A 179 -3.59 -2.76 -14.38
N TRP A 180 -4.39 -3.19 -13.40
CA TRP A 180 -4.93 -4.54 -13.43
C TRP A 180 -5.88 -4.80 -14.61
N GLU A 181 -6.63 -3.77 -15.01
CA GLU A 181 -7.50 -3.84 -16.18
C GLU A 181 -6.71 -3.90 -17.50
N LEU A 182 -5.54 -3.25 -17.60
CA LEU A 182 -4.73 -3.22 -18.82
C LEU A 182 -3.72 -4.36 -18.92
N LEU A 183 -3.06 -4.70 -17.81
CA LEU A 183 -1.87 -5.55 -17.76
C LEU A 183 -2.08 -6.80 -16.89
N GLY A 184 -3.19 -6.88 -16.17
CA GLY A 184 -3.45 -7.96 -15.23
C GLY A 184 -2.71 -7.80 -13.90
N ASP A 185 -2.71 -8.88 -13.13
CA ASP A 185 -2.10 -8.94 -11.79
C ASP A 185 -0.61 -9.30 -11.82
N GLY A 186 -0.03 -9.42 -13.03
CA GLY A 186 1.38 -9.78 -13.24
C GLY A 186 1.67 -11.27 -13.05
N GLY A 187 0.67 -12.10 -12.76
CA GLY A 187 0.84 -13.55 -12.67
C GLY A 187 0.83 -14.23 -14.04
N SER A 188 1.55 -15.33 -14.17
CA SER A 188 1.49 -16.21 -15.35
C SER A 188 0.10 -16.87 -15.52
N LYS A 189 -0.67 -16.92 -14.42
CA LYS A 189 -2.08 -17.32 -14.37
C LYS A 189 -2.84 -16.26 -13.57
N PRO A 190 -4.03 -15.83 -14.00
CA PRO A 190 -4.86 -14.90 -13.23
C PRO A 190 -5.17 -15.47 -11.84
N ASP A 191 -5.07 -14.66 -10.78
CA ASP A 191 -5.60 -15.03 -9.47
C ASP A 191 -7.10 -15.32 -9.58
N ILE A 192 -7.54 -16.45 -9.02
CA ILE A 192 -8.92 -16.91 -9.02
C ILE A 192 -9.86 -15.87 -8.37
N ASN A 193 -9.34 -15.02 -7.49
CA ASN A 193 -10.09 -13.96 -6.81
C ASN A 193 -9.82 -12.56 -7.36
N LYS A 194 -9.24 -12.44 -8.56
CA LYS A 194 -8.90 -11.18 -9.21
C LYS A 194 -10.06 -10.19 -9.24
N GLU A 195 -11.17 -10.62 -9.81
CA GLU A 195 -12.39 -9.81 -9.94
C GLU A 195 -12.84 -9.25 -8.58
N ARG A 196 -12.76 -10.05 -7.51
CA ARG A 196 -13.21 -9.66 -6.17
C ARG A 196 -12.35 -8.55 -5.55
N TYR A 197 -11.03 -8.60 -5.69
CA TYR A 197 -10.19 -7.54 -5.14
C TYR A 197 -10.19 -6.29 -6.03
N GLU A 198 -10.32 -6.44 -7.35
CA GLU A 198 -10.47 -5.32 -8.28
C GLU A 198 -11.74 -4.53 -8.01
N GLU A 199 -12.88 -5.21 -7.93
CA GLU A 199 -14.17 -4.60 -7.64
C GLU A 199 -14.16 -3.87 -6.30
N ARG A 200 -13.54 -4.47 -5.27
CA ARG A 200 -13.39 -3.82 -3.95
C ARG A 200 -12.59 -2.52 -4.03
N VAL A 201 -11.48 -2.52 -4.77
CA VAL A 201 -10.60 -1.35 -4.90
C VAL A 201 -11.25 -0.28 -5.77
N TRP A 202 -11.92 -0.68 -6.86
CA TRP A 202 -12.70 0.22 -7.71
C TRP A 202 -13.83 0.90 -6.92
N THR A 203 -14.58 0.12 -6.13
CA THR A 203 -15.68 0.63 -5.29
C THR A 203 -15.15 1.60 -4.24
N LEU A 204 -14.03 1.26 -3.58
CA LEU A 204 -13.38 2.14 -2.62
C LEU A 204 -12.92 3.45 -3.28
N CYS A 205 -12.30 3.36 -4.46
CA CYS A 205 -11.88 4.52 -5.25
C CYS A 205 -13.07 5.43 -5.55
N LYS A 206 -14.19 4.87 -6.01
CA LYS A 206 -15.43 5.60 -6.28
C LYS A 206 -15.99 6.31 -5.05
N VAL A 207 -16.08 5.61 -3.92
CA VAL A 207 -16.56 6.21 -2.67
C VAL A 207 -15.67 7.37 -2.24
N LEU A 208 -14.36 7.16 -2.23
CA LEU A 208 -13.40 8.20 -1.83
C LEU A 208 -13.36 9.38 -2.81
N TYR A 209 -13.61 9.15 -4.10
CA TYR A 209 -13.71 10.20 -5.12
C TYR A 209 -14.80 11.21 -4.75
N PHE A 210 -16.00 10.72 -4.42
CA PHE A 210 -17.11 11.59 -4.02
C PHE A 210 -16.87 12.28 -2.68
N TYR A 211 -16.20 11.62 -1.73
CA TYR A 211 -15.77 12.29 -0.50
C TYR A 211 -14.77 13.41 -0.77
N TYR A 212 -13.76 13.16 -1.61
CA TYR A 212 -12.77 14.15 -1.98
C TYR A 212 -13.44 15.38 -2.61
N THR A 213 -14.30 15.19 -3.61
CA THR A 213 -14.97 16.33 -4.27
C THR A 213 -15.89 17.07 -3.30
N SER A 214 -16.61 16.36 -2.43
CA SER A 214 -17.50 16.97 -1.44
C SER A 214 -16.74 17.77 -0.38
N VAL A 215 -15.59 17.27 0.09
CA VAL A 215 -14.74 17.96 1.06
C VAL A 215 -14.02 19.14 0.39
N LYS A 216 -13.54 18.99 -0.86
CA LYS A 216 -12.91 20.07 -1.63
C LYS A 216 -13.85 21.26 -1.84
N LEU A 217 -15.16 21.02 -2.02
CA LEU A 217 -16.16 22.10 -2.12
C LEU A 217 -16.35 22.91 -0.82
N LYS A 218 -15.86 22.42 0.32
CA LYS A 218 -15.88 23.16 1.59
C LYS A 218 -14.70 24.12 1.73
N LEU A 219 -13.74 24.09 0.80
CA LEU A 219 -12.66 25.07 0.81
C LEU A 219 -13.19 26.49 0.55
N PRO A 220 -12.67 27.51 1.23
CA PRO A 220 -13.06 28.89 0.98
C PRO A 220 -12.65 29.32 -0.44
N SER A 221 -13.62 29.77 -1.24
CA SER A 221 -13.45 30.13 -2.66
C SER A 221 -12.51 31.30 -2.93
N TRP A 222 -12.13 32.06 -1.90
CA TRP A 222 -11.26 33.23 -1.99
C TRP A 222 -9.78 32.93 -1.75
N MET A 223 -9.44 31.69 -1.38
CA MET A 223 -8.05 31.26 -1.22
C MET A 223 -7.54 30.54 -2.48
N LYS A 224 -6.30 30.79 -2.88
CA LYS A 224 -5.64 29.97 -3.91
C LYS A 224 -5.33 28.59 -3.35
N HIS A 225 -5.72 27.55 -4.07
CA HIS A 225 -5.51 26.16 -3.70
C HIS A 225 -4.29 25.59 -4.41
N ASP A 226 -3.12 26.22 -4.22
CA ASP A 226 -1.89 25.72 -4.82
C ASP A 226 -1.63 24.29 -4.28
N GLY A 227 -1.45 23.32 -5.18
CA GLY A 227 -1.14 21.92 -4.81
C GLY A 227 -2.34 20.96 -4.70
N LEU A 228 -3.54 21.34 -5.15
CA LEU A 228 -4.72 20.45 -5.23
C LEU A 228 -5.19 20.15 -6.67
N ASP A 229 -4.37 20.46 -7.65
CA ASP A 229 -4.62 20.16 -9.07
C ASP A 229 -4.27 18.71 -9.40
N GLY A 230 -3.22 18.18 -8.77
CA GLY A 230 -2.71 16.85 -9.02
C GLY A 230 -1.34 16.64 -8.39
N VAL A 231 -0.67 15.58 -8.80
CA VAL A 231 0.66 15.22 -8.32
C VAL A 231 1.48 14.57 -9.44
N TRP A 232 2.79 14.76 -9.40
CA TRP A 232 3.71 13.96 -10.21
C TRP A 232 3.87 12.57 -9.61
N SER A 233 3.16 11.61 -10.17
CA SER A 233 3.19 10.23 -9.70
C SER A 233 4.30 9.45 -10.39
N MET A 234 5.03 8.65 -9.60
CA MET A 234 5.96 7.65 -10.11
C MET A 234 5.52 6.29 -9.59
N TYR A 235 5.40 5.35 -10.51
CA TYR A 235 4.95 3.99 -10.26
C TYR A 235 6.05 3.02 -10.66
N ALA A 236 6.02 1.80 -10.15
CA ALA A 236 7.01 0.80 -10.53
C ALA A 236 6.92 0.51 -12.04
N ASP A 237 8.08 0.34 -12.67
CA ASP A 237 8.23 0.06 -14.11
C ASP A 237 7.65 1.15 -15.04
N ALA A 238 7.51 2.38 -14.53
CA ALA A 238 6.88 3.50 -15.21
C ALA A 238 7.70 4.79 -15.09
N ASP A 239 7.69 5.61 -16.13
CA ASP A 239 8.19 6.98 -16.09
C ASP A 239 7.25 7.87 -15.26
N GLN A 240 7.77 8.99 -14.76
CA GLN A 240 6.99 9.93 -13.97
C GLN A 240 5.94 10.63 -14.84
N VAL A 241 4.69 10.67 -14.38
CA VAL A 241 3.57 11.31 -15.08
C VAL A 241 2.77 12.21 -14.16
N TRP A 242 2.17 13.25 -14.72
CA TRP A 242 1.25 14.12 -13.99
C TRP A 242 -0.10 13.43 -13.84
N ASP A 243 -0.56 13.29 -12.60
CA ASP A 243 -1.80 12.62 -12.26
C ASP A 243 -2.75 13.62 -11.56
N ASP A 244 -3.80 14.00 -12.28
CA ASP A 244 -4.77 14.99 -11.79
C ASP A 244 -5.61 14.46 -10.63
N PHE A 245 -5.82 15.29 -9.62
CA PHE A 245 -6.81 15.01 -8.58
C PHE A 245 -8.24 15.21 -9.11
N PRO A 246 -9.26 14.63 -8.45
CA PRO A 246 -10.64 14.80 -8.88
C PRO A 246 -11.09 16.26 -8.98
N LEU A 247 -11.87 16.55 -10.04
CA LEU A 247 -12.45 17.88 -10.27
C LEU A 247 -13.98 17.84 -10.27
N MET A 248 -14.58 16.86 -10.96
CA MET A 248 -16.02 16.83 -11.21
C MET A 248 -16.74 15.88 -10.24
N GLY A 249 -17.55 16.40 -9.32
CA GLY A 249 -18.31 15.60 -8.34
C GLY A 249 -19.52 14.83 -8.90
N THR A 250 -19.44 14.34 -10.15
CA THR A 250 -20.50 13.58 -10.82
C THR A 250 -20.06 12.15 -11.12
N ALA A 251 -21.02 11.26 -11.39
CA ALA A 251 -20.72 9.89 -11.82
C ALA A 251 -19.94 9.87 -13.15
N GLU A 252 -20.34 10.70 -14.11
CA GLU A 252 -19.62 10.86 -15.38
C GLU A 252 -18.18 11.36 -15.15
N GLY A 253 -17.99 12.31 -14.23
CA GLY A 253 -16.65 12.79 -13.86
C GLY A 253 -15.75 11.69 -13.32
N PHE A 254 -16.29 10.79 -12.49
CA PHE A 254 -15.55 9.62 -12.01
C PHE A 254 -15.15 8.69 -13.17
N GLU A 255 -16.06 8.38 -14.10
CA GLU A 255 -15.74 7.51 -15.23
C GLU A 255 -14.67 8.11 -16.16
N VAL A 256 -14.77 9.40 -16.48
CA VAL A 256 -13.76 10.12 -17.28
C VAL A 256 -12.41 10.12 -16.56
N TRP A 257 -12.42 10.41 -15.25
CA TRP A 257 -11.19 10.41 -14.45
C TRP A 257 -10.57 9.02 -14.35
N MET A 258 -11.36 7.94 -14.24
CA MET A 258 -10.86 6.57 -14.28
C MET A 258 -10.32 6.19 -15.67
N ALA A 259 -10.98 6.58 -16.75
CA ALA A 259 -10.52 6.35 -18.12
C ALA A 259 -9.16 7.01 -18.38
N ARG A 260 -8.97 8.24 -17.88
CA ARG A 260 -7.67 8.94 -17.93
C ARG A 260 -6.55 8.15 -17.24
N GLY A 261 -6.84 7.46 -16.14
CA GLY A 261 -5.87 6.59 -15.46
C GLY A 261 -5.25 5.54 -16.40
N LYS A 262 -6.04 4.96 -17.30
CA LYS A 262 -5.56 3.99 -18.31
C LYS A 262 -4.66 4.63 -19.36
N GLU A 263 -4.94 5.86 -19.74
CA GLU A 263 -4.10 6.62 -20.66
C GLU A 263 -2.75 6.95 -20.01
N LEU A 264 -2.76 7.34 -18.73
CA LEU A 264 -1.55 7.62 -17.96
C LEU A 264 -0.62 6.42 -17.86
N ILE A 265 -1.13 5.18 -17.72
CA ILE A 265 -0.30 3.96 -17.79
C ILE A 265 0.49 3.91 -19.10
N ARG A 266 -0.15 4.25 -20.23
CA ARG A 266 0.50 4.24 -21.55
C ARG A 266 1.48 5.39 -21.71
N GLU A 267 1.12 6.58 -21.24
CA GLU A 267 1.99 7.76 -21.25
C GLU A 267 3.25 7.56 -20.41
N ALA A 268 3.12 6.85 -19.29
CA ALA A 268 4.23 6.51 -18.41
C ALA A 268 5.16 5.43 -18.99
N GLY A 269 4.97 5.03 -20.25
CA GLY A 269 5.89 4.12 -20.94
C GLY A 269 5.91 2.71 -20.37
N VAL A 270 4.89 2.31 -19.60
CA VAL A 270 4.79 0.96 -19.04
C VAL A 270 4.77 -0.04 -20.20
N ARG A 271 5.87 -0.80 -20.34
CA ARG A 271 6.02 -1.74 -21.45
C ARG A 271 4.97 -2.83 -21.31
N SER A 272 4.20 -3.06 -22.37
CA SER A 272 3.16 -4.11 -22.49
C SER A 272 3.70 -5.54 -22.38
N HIS A 273 5.00 -5.70 -22.18
CA HIS A 273 5.66 -6.96 -21.85
C HIS A 273 6.34 -6.83 -20.49
N VAL A 274 5.72 -7.43 -19.48
CA VAL A 274 6.43 -7.91 -18.31
C VAL A 274 7.32 -9.04 -18.82
N PRO A 275 8.66 -8.94 -18.77
CA PRO A 275 9.48 -10.12 -19.01
C PRO A 275 9.05 -11.19 -18.00
N ASN A 276 8.80 -12.40 -18.48
CA ASN A 276 8.32 -13.53 -17.69
C ASN A 276 9.05 -13.59 -16.34
N ILE A 277 8.28 -13.50 -15.26
CA ILE A 277 8.69 -13.83 -13.89
C ILE A 277 8.45 -15.32 -13.67
#